data_AF-A0A6N8I085-F1
#
_entry.id   AF-A0A6N8I085-F1
#
_cell.length_a   1.000
_cell.length_b   1.000
_cell.length_c   1.000
_cell.angle_alpha   90.00
_cell.angle_beta   90.00
_cell.angle_gamma   90.00
#
_symmetry.space_group_name_H-M   'P 1'
#
loop_
_entity.id
_entity.type
_entity.pdbx_description
1 polymer ?
#
loop_
_entity_poly.entity_id
_entity_poly.type
_entity_poly.pdbx_seq_one_letter_code
_entity_poly.pdbx_strand_id
1 'polypeptide(L)' 'MNQNNIVVLKSKLTVYTVCYQEAKRTKDLKRMILLAPIISDLQNEIGILEE' A
#
# COMPACT_ATOMS: atom_id res chain seq x y z
N MET A 1 -17.40 8.19 9.40
CA MET A 1 -15.99 7.89 9.05
C MET A 1 -15.32 7.21 10.24
N ASN A 2 -15.04 5.91 10.16
CA ASN A 2 -14.37 5.21 11.27
C ASN A 2 -12.87 5.51 11.19
N GLN A 3 -12.39 6.48 11.98
CA GLN A 3 -10.98 6.89 12.01
C GLN A 3 -10.03 5.71 12.18
N ASN A 4 -10.45 4.66 12.91
CA ASN A 4 -9.67 3.45 13.10
C ASN A 4 -9.43 2.69 11.79
N ASN A 5 -10.39 2.67 10.87
CA ASN A 5 -10.23 2.00 9.58
C ASN A 5 -9.19 2.71 8.70
N ILE A 6 -9.21 4.05 8.69
CA ILE A 6 -8.23 4.85 7.93
C ILE A 6 -6.82 4.65 8.49
N VAL A 7 -6.67 4.64 9.82
CA VAL A 7 -5.37 4.38 10.46
C VAL A 7 -4.83 3.00 10.10
N VAL A 8 -5.70 1.98 10.08
CA VAL A 8 -5.32 0.63 9.66
C VAL A 8 -4.91 0.59 8.19
N LEU A 9 -5.65 1.24 7.29
CA LEU A 9 -5.31 1.29 5.86
C LEU A 9 -3.99 2.01 5.61
N LYS A 10 -3.75 3.15 6.26
CA LYS A 10 -2.46 3.87 6.19
C LYS A 10 -1.31 3.01 6.69
N SER A 11 -1.51 2.28 7.80
CA SER A 11 -0.50 1.37 8.33
C SER A 11 -0.16 0.25 7.33
N LYS A 12 -1.18 -0.35 6.69
CA LYS A 12 -0.97 -1.35 5.63
C LYS A 12 -0.22 -0.75 4.44
N LEU A 13 -0.61 0.44 3.99
CA LEU A 13 0.04 1.14 2.88
C LEU A 13 1.53 1.37 3.15
N THR A 14 1.90 1.79 4.36
CA THR A 14 3.30 1.94 4.77
C THR A 14 4.06 0.62 4.65
N VAL A 15 3.51 -0.47 5.18
CA VAL A 15 4.16 -1.80 5.14
C VAL A 15 4.38 -2.28 3.70
N TYR A 16 3.36 -2.18 2.84
CA TYR A 16 3.48 -2.62 1.45
C TYR A 16 4.43 -1.74 0.64
N THR A 17 4.46 -0.43 0.91
CA THR A 17 5.41 0.49 0.27
C THR A 17 6.86 0.12 0.60
N VAL A 18 7.15 -0.15 1.88
CA VAL A 18 8.48 -0.62 2.31
C VAL A 18 8.82 -1.95 1.62
N CYS A 19 7.89 -2.90 1.59
CA CYS A 19 8.11 -4.17 0.89
C CYS A 19 8.41 -3.98 -0.61
N TYR A 20 7.75 -3.03 -1.27
CA TYR A 20 7.99 -2.71 -2.68
C TYR A 20 9.38 -2.10 -2.88
N GLN A 21 9.80 -1.20 -1.99
CA GLN A 21 11.13 -0.58 -2.03
C GLN A 21 12.25 -1.63 -1.86
N GLU A 22 12.08 -2.58 -0.94
CA GLU A 22 13.03 -3.68 -0.78
C GLU A 22 13.05 -4.62 -1.99
N ALA A 23 11.89 -4.92 -2.58
CA ALA A 23 11.80 -5.67 -3.83
C ALA A 23 12.52 -4.93 -4.98
N LYS A 24 12.36 -3.61 -5.07
CA LYS A 24 13.06 -2.75 -6.04
C LYS A 24 14.58 -2.78 -5.82
N ARG A 25 15.02 -2.67 -4.57
CA ARG A 25 16.44 -2.71 -4.19
C ARG A 25 17.11 -4.05 -4.57
N THR A 26 16.38 -5.14 -4.41
CA THR A 26 16.84 -6.51 -4.72
C THR A 26 16.57 -6.93 -6.17
N LYS A 27 15.98 -6.05 -7.00
CA LYS A 27 15.56 -6.33 -8.38
C LYS A 27 14.57 -7.50 -8.50
N ASP A 28 13.77 -7.74 -7.46
CA ASP A 28 12.70 -8.74 -7.45
C ASP A 28 11.46 -8.20 -8.18
N LEU A 29 11.51 -8.27 -9.51
CA LEU A 29 10.42 -7.79 -10.38
C LEU A 29 9.10 -8.52 -10.12
N LYS A 30 9.14 -9.82 -9.79
CA LYS A 30 7.92 -10.60 -9.52
C LYS A 30 7.20 -10.03 -8.30
N ARG A 31 7.94 -9.75 -7.23
CA ARG A 31 7.37 -9.17 -6.02
C ARG A 31 6.88 -7.73 -6.24
N MET A 32 7.59 -6.93 -7.02
CA MET A 32 7.12 -5.58 -7.38
C MET A 32 5.79 -5.61 -8.14
N ILE A 33 5.64 -6.51 -9.11
CA ILE A 33 4.40 -6.67 -9.90
C ILE A 33 3.22 -7.04 -9.00
N LEU A 34 3.44 -7.91 -8.01
CA LEU A 34 2.39 -8.32 -7.07
C LEU A 34 2.01 -7.22 -6.09
N LEU A 35 2.96 -6.39 -5.67
CA LEU A 35 2.75 -5.34 -4.67
C LEU A 35 2.14 -4.05 -5.26
N ALA A 36 2.44 -3.73 -6.52
CA ALA A 36 1.94 -2.51 -7.17
C ALA A 36 0.41 -2.34 -7.14
N PRO A 37 -0.41 -3.34 -7.53
CA PRO A 37 -1.87 -3.19 -7.48
C PRO A 37 -2.38 -3.03 -6.04
N ILE A 38 -1.81 -3.77 -5.08
CA ILE A 38 -2.21 -3.67 -3.66
C ILE A 38 -1.99 -2.25 -3.12
N ILE A 39 -0.86 -1.63 -3.46
CA ILE A 39 -0.57 -0.25 -3.07
C ILE A 39 -1.56 0.72 -3.71
N SER A 40 -1.85 0.55 -5.00
CA SER A 40 -2.82 1.39 -5.73
C SER A 40 -4.21 1.29 -5.11
N ASP A 41 -4.67 0.07 -4.81
CA ASP A 41 -6.00 -0.17 -4.23
C ASP A 41 -6.12 0.48 -2.84
N LEU A 42 -5.07 0.36 -2.01
CA LEU A 42 -5.04 1.00 -0.69
C LEU A 42 -5.06 2.54 -0.79
N GLN A 43 -4.34 3.13 -1.75
CA GLN A 43 -4.38 4.57 -1.98
C GLN A 43 -5.76 5.05 -2.41
N ASN A 44 -6.42 4.31 -3.30
CA ASN A 44 -7.78 4.61 -3.74
C ASN A 44 -8.78 4.50 -2.58
N GLU A 45 -8.72 3.44 -1.79
CA GLU A 45 -9.63 3.23 -0.66
C GLU A 45 -9.45 4.32 0.41
N ILE A 46 -8.20 4.72 0.70
CA ILE A 46 -7.92 5.83 1.61
C ILE A 46 -8.49 7.14 1.05
N GLY A 47 -8.30 7.42 -0.24
CA GLY A 47 -8.83 8.62 -0.90
C GLY A 47 -10.35 8.72 -0.81
N ILE A 48 -11.06 7.62 -1.10
CA ILE A 48 -12.52 7.53 -0.98
C ILE A 48 -12.99 7.77 0.46
N LEU A 49 -12.20 7.34 1.45
CA LEU A 49 -12.56 7.50 2.86
C LEU A 49 -12.23 8.88 3.42
N GLU A 50 -11.34 9.65 2.78
CA GLU A 50 -10.91 10.99 3.20
C GLU A 50 -11.69 12.15 2.56
N GLU A 51 -12.42 11.92 1.47
CA GLU A 51 -13.43 12.83 0.89
C GLU A 51 -14.72 12.92 1.73
#